data_AF-A0A9C6XV08-F1
#
_entry.id   AF-A0A9C6XV08-F1
#
_cell.length_a   1.000
_cell.length_b   1.000
_cell.length_c   1.000
_cell.angle_alpha   90.00
_cell.angle_beta   90.00
_cell.angle_gamma   90.00
#
_symmetry.space_group_name_H-M   'P 1'
#
loop_
_entity.id
_entity.type
_entity.pdbx_description
1 polymer ?
#
loop_
_entity_poly.entity_id
_entity_poly.type
_entity_poly.pdbx_seq_one_letter_code
_entity_poly.pdbx_strand_id
1 'polypeptide(L)'
;MAAHLVIVMDTQLYNGKIHAYEDYPVTDVLQMIGFANRPQEDDDAKCVLMCQTSKKDFFKKFLNEPLPVESHLDHRLHDHFNAEIVTKTIENKQDAVDYLTWTFIYRRLTQNPNYYNLQGVSHRHLSDHLSELVENTLSDLEQSKCISVEDEMDCLPLNLGMIAAYYYINYTTIELFSLSLNSKTKIRGLLEIISSAAEYEDVPVRHHEDAVLRQLANRLPNKPSGTGGNPVRYNDPHVKTNLLIQAHLSRIQLSAELQGDTELILSRVTSLYFLKIISC
;
A
#
# COMPACT_ATOMS: atom_id res chain seq x y z
N MET A 1 26.71 3.79 9.26
CA MET A 1 27.83 3.99 8.31
C MET A 1 27.60 5.37 7.69
N ALA A 2 28.61 6.25 7.70
CA ALA A 2 28.55 7.60 7.13
C ALA A 2 29.85 7.85 6.35
N ALA A 3 29.83 8.76 5.38
CA ALA A 3 30.96 9.04 4.50
C ALA A 3 31.17 10.55 4.31
N HIS A 4 32.35 10.97 3.84
CA HIS A 4 32.61 12.36 3.44
C HIS A 4 31.90 12.74 2.15
N LEU A 5 31.97 11.82 1.17
CA LEU A 5 31.41 11.98 -0.16
C LEU A 5 30.37 10.90 -0.42
N VAL A 6 29.14 11.32 -0.70
CA VAL A 6 28.09 10.45 -1.23
C VAL A 6 27.84 10.79 -2.69
N ILE A 7 27.72 9.76 -3.53
CA ILE A 7 27.33 9.92 -4.93
C ILE A 7 26.02 9.16 -5.11
N VAL A 8 24.95 9.90 -5.43
CA VAL A 8 23.66 9.31 -5.81
C VAL A 8 23.66 9.23 -7.34
N MET A 9 23.76 8.00 -7.84
CA MET A 9 23.86 7.72 -9.27
C MET A 9 22.49 7.39 -9.84
N ASP A 10 21.97 8.31 -10.65
CA ASP A 10 20.59 8.30 -11.13
C ASP A 10 19.56 8.43 -10.00
N THR A 11 18.35 8.87 -10.33
CA THR A 11 17.29 9.14 -9.35
C THR A 11 15.99 8.43 -9.71
N GLN A 12 16.08 7.35 -10.48
CA GLN A 12 14.95 6.64 -11.02
C GLN A 12 15.07 5.14 -10.74
N LEU A 13 13.93 4.51 -10.51
CA LEU A 13 13.78 3.06 -10.40
C LEU A 13 12.85 2.56 -11.49
N TYR A 14 13.12 1.38 -12.01
CA TYR A 14 12.18 0.76 -12.94
C TYR A 14 11.05 0.07 -12.18
N ASN A 15 9.81 0.46 -12.49
CA ASN A 15 8.62 -0.22 -12.03
C ASN A 15 8.09 -1.16 -13.12
N GLY A 16 8.32 -2.46 -12.93
CA GLY A 16 7.88 -3.49 -13.87
C GLY A 16 6.37 -3.70 -13.94
N LYS A 17 5.57 -3.15 -13.00
CA LYS A 17 4.11 -3.22 -13.04
C LYS A 17 3.54 -2.38 -14.18
N ILE A 18 4.08 -1.17 -14.34
CA ILE A 18 3.66 -0.20 -15.37
C ILE A 18 4.64 -0.10 -16.54
N HIS A 19 5.76 -0.83 -16.49
CA HIS A 19 6.85 -0.80 -17.47
C HIS A 19 7.43 0.60 -17.71
N ALA A 20 7.58 1.39 -16.65
CA ALA A 20 8.11 2.75 -16.71
C ALA A 20 9.15 3.00 -15.61
N TYR A 21 9.93 4.07 -15.77
CA TYR A 21 10.83 4.56 -14.73
C TYR A 21 10.07 5.54 -13.84
N GLU A 22 10.09 5.28 -12.54
CA GLU A 22 9.53 6.15 -11.51
C GLU A 22 10.67 6.84 -10.76
N ASP A 23 10.48 8.10 -10.41
CA ASP A 23 11.49 8.84 -9.64
C ASP A 23 11.52 8.32 -8.19
N TYR A 24 12.70 8.38 -7.56
CA TYR A 24 12.79 8.12 -6.13
C TYR A 24 11.94 9.12 -5.33
N PRO A 25 11.29 8.67 -4.24
CA PRO A 25 10.74 9.60 -3.26
C PRO A 25 11.80 10.59 -2.80
N VAL A 26 11.45 11.87 -2.69
CA VAL A 26 12.39 12.94 -2.29
C VAL A 26 12.99 12.64 -0.92
N THR A 27 12.21 12.02 -0.02
CA THR A 27 12.66 11.57 1.30
C THR A 27 13.82 10.59 1.23
N ASP A 28 13.79 9.67 0.27
CA ASP A 28 14.84 8.65 0.11
C ASP A 28 16.12 9.31 -0.41
N VAL A 29 15.99 10.23 -1.37
CA VAL A 29 17.13 11.02 -1.86
C VAL A 29 17.72 11.87 -0.73
N LEU A 30 16.90 12.52 0.10
CA LEU A 30 17.36 13.26 1.27
C LEU A 30 18.07 12.36 2.29
N GLN A 31 17.56 11.14 2.52
CA GLN A 31 18.20 10.16 3.38
C GLN A 31 19.54 9.71 2.81
N MET A 32 19.62 9.48 1.49
CA MET A 32 20.88 9.15 0.80
C MET A 32 21.91 10.27 0.98
N ILE A 33 21.51 11.52 0.78
CA ILE A 33 22.35 12.70 1.01
C ILE A 33 22.79 12.78 2.48
N GLY A 34 21.91 12.42 3.41
CA GLY A 34 22.19 12.41 4.85
C GLY A 34 23.30 11.45 5.28
N PHE A 35 23.67 10.46 4.46
CA PHE A 35 24.85 9.63 4.72
C PHE A 35 26.17 10.40 4.57
N ALA A 36 26.17 11.54 3.87
CA ALA A 36 27.29 12.48 3.80
C ALA A 36 27.30 13.35 5.07
N ASN A 37 27.55 12.74 6.23
CA ASN A 37 27.53 13.47 7.50
C ASN A 37 28.44 12.82 8.55
N ARG A 38 29.64 13.37 8.72
CA ARG A 38 30.64 12.95 9.73
C ARG A 38 31.08 14.14 10.58
N PRO A 39 30.23 14.63 11.49
CA PRO A 39 30.40 15.93 12.13
C PRO A 39 31.60 16.02 13.09
N GLN A 40 32.18 14.88 13.49
CA GLN A 40 33.34 14.82 14.37
C GLN A 40 34.67 14.63 13.61
N GLU A 41 34.62 14.26 12.33
CA GLU A 41 35.80 13.89 11.54
C GLU A 41 36.11 14.90 10.44
N ASP A 42 35.09 15.38 9.74
CA ASP A 42 35.25 16.25 8.56
C ASP A 42 34.74 17.66 8.83
N ASP A 43 35.44 18.67 8.31
CA ASP A 43 35.03 20.08 8.36
C ASP A 43 33.86 20.40 7.39
N ASP A 44 33.74 19.63 6.31
CA ASP A 44 32.69 19.74 5.30
C ASP A 44 32.17 18.36 4.88
N ALA A 45 31.01 18.34 4.23
CA ALA A 45 30.45 17.14 3.63
C ALA A 45 30.03 17.41 2.19
N LYS A 46 30.19 16.40 1.33
CA LYS A 46 29.96 16.54 -0.11
C LYS A 46 28.97 15.51 -0.60
N CYS A 47 28.03 15.96 -1.43
CA CYS A 47 27.13 15.07 -2.14
C CYS A 47 27.08 15.44 -3.63
N VAL A 48 27.19 14.42 -4.49
CA VAL A 48 27.02 14.56 -5.94
C VAL A 48 25.77 13.80 -6.35
N LEU A 49 24.74 14.54 -6.76
CA LEU A 49 23.48 13.99 -7.29
C LEU A 49 23.54 13.98 -8.81
N MET A 50 23.66 12.79 -9.39
CA MET A 50 23.58 12.59 -10.84
C MET A 50 22.14 12.27 -11.21
N CYS A 51 21.46 13.14 -11.95
CA CYS A 51 20.06 12.95 -12.36
C CYS A 51 19.84 13.42 -13.81
N GLN A 52 18.71 13.04 -14.39
CA GLN A 52 18.30 13.52 -15.71
C GLN A 52 18.15 15.05 -15.72
N THR A 53 18.50 15.70 -16.84
CA THR A 53 18.45 17.17 -16.97
C THR A 53 17.08 17.75 -16.64
N SER A 54 15.99 17.05 -16.98
CA SER A 54 14.60 17.42 -16.67
C SER A 54 14.30 17.54 -15.17
N LYS A 55 15.05 16.82 -14.31
CA LYS A 55 14.84 16.75 -12.86
C LYS A 55 15.81 17.63 -12.07
N LYS A 56 16.79 18.22 -12.73
CA LYS A 56 17.82 19.06 -12.10
C LYS A 56 17.21 20.22 -11.30
N ASP A 57 16.30 20.97 -11.90
CA ASP A 57 15.71 22.15 -11.26
C ASP A 57 14.75 21.77 -10.12
N PHE A 58 14.08 20.62 -10.25
CA PHE A 58 13.28 20.03 -9.19
C PHE A 58 14.14 19.77 -7.95
N PHE A 59 15.20 18.96 -8.07
CA PHE A 59 16.07 18.65 -6.92
C PHE A 59 16.80 19.90 -6.40
N LYS A 60 17.23 20.82 -7.28
CA LYS A 60 17.84 22.06 -6.85
C LYS A 60 16.91 22.89 -5.97
N LYS A 61 15.60 22.93 -6.26
CA LYS A 61 14.64 23.62 -5.41
C LYS A 61 14.48 22.92 -4.06
N PHE A 62 14.20 21.62 -4.04
CA PHE A 62 13.91 20.86 -2.82
C PHE A 62 15.11 20.65 -1.89
N LEU A 63 16.34 20.76 -2.40
CA LEU A 63 17.54 20.72 -1.55
C LEU A 63 17.84 22.06 -0.86
N ASN A 64 17.33 23.17 -1.41
CA ASN A 64 17.55 24.50 -0.83
C ASN A 64 16.33 25.01 -0.03
N GLU A 65 15.14 24.51 -0.33
CA GLU A 65 13.88 24.89 0.33
C GLU A 65 13.30 23.69 1.08
N PRO A 66 12.67 23.90 2.25
CA PRO A 66 12.02 22.82 2.99
C PRO A 66 10.86 22.20 2.18
N LEU A 67 10.70 20.88 2.27
CA LEU A 67 9.67 20.14 1.55
C LEU A 67 8.27 20.46 2.13
N PRO A 68 7.29 20.88 1.29
CA PRO A 68 5.90 20.94 1.72
C PRO A 68 5.37 19.53 1.94
N VAL A 69 4.87 19.25 3.14
CA VAL A 69 4.27 17.96 3.49
C VAL A 69 2.75 18.07 3.42
N GLU A 70 2.14 17.22 2.61
CA GLU A 70 0.69 17.07 2.48
C GLU A 70 0.21 15.74 3.07
N SER A 71 -1.08 15.63 3.36
CA SER A 71 -1.69 14.40 3.83
C SER A 71 -2.17 13.56 2.64
N HIS A 72 -2.07 12.23 2.76
CA HIS A 72 -2.67 11.25 1.86
C HIS A 72 -3.65 10.33 2.61
N LEU A 73 -4.18 10.80 3.74
CA LEU A 73 -5.07 10.01 4.60
C LEU A 73 -6.40 9.69 3.90
N ASP A 74 -6.86 10.57 3.01
CA ASP A 74 -8.04 10.39 2.17
C ASP A 74 -8.01 9.11 1.33
N HIS A 75 -6.83 8.66 0.90
CA HIS A 75 -6.69 7.41 0.12
C HIS A 75 -6.65 6.14 0.97
N ARG A 76 -6.48 6.25 2.29
CA ARG A 76 -6.36 5.10 3.22
C ARG A 76 -7.38 5.16 4.35
N LEU A 77 -8.44 5.94 4.18
CA LEU A 77 -9.37 6.28 5.24
C LEU A 77 -10.20 5.07 5.70
N HIS A 78 -10.57 4.18 4.78
CA HIS A 78 -11.41 3.00 5.04
C HIS A 78 -10.86 2.12 6.15
N ASP A 79 -9.56 1.79 6.12
CA ASP A 79 -8.94 0.91 7.11
C ASP A 79 -8.93 1.55 8.51
N HIS A 80 -8.67 2.86 8.57
CA HIS A 80 -8.69 3.62 9.83
C HIS A 80 -10.11 3.73 10.40
N PHE A 81 -11.09 4.09 9.56
CA PHE A 81 -12.49 4.19 9.99
C PHE A 81 -13.02 2.84 10.48
N ASN A 82 -12.75 1.76 9.76
CA ASN A 82 -13.14 0.43 10.19
C ASN A 82 -12.51 0.07 11.55
N ALA A 83 -11.22 0.37 11.76
CA ALA A 83 -10.57 0.13 13.06
C ALA A 83 -11.21 0.95 14.20
N GLU A 84 -11.50 2.23 13.97
CA GLU A 84 -12.09 3.12 14.97
C GLU A 84 -13.57 2.84 15.27
N ILE A 85 -14.31 2.27 14.31
CA ILE A 85 -15.67 1.75 14.54
C ILE A 85 -15.61 0.48 15.39
N VAL A 86 -14.65 -0.40 15.14
CA VAL A 86 -14.44 -1.63 15.94
C VAL A 86 -14.05 -1.30 17.39
N THR A 87 -13.24 -0.27 17.62
CA THR A 87 -12.88 0.21 18.96
C THR A 87 -13.97 1.05 19.63
N LYS A 88 -15.04 1.39 18.89
CA LYS A 88 -16.13 2.29 19.32
C LYS A 88 -15.68 3.72 19.62
N THR A 89 -14.61 4.17 18.97
CA THR A 89 -14.27 5.60 18.92
C THR A 89 -15.25 6.35 18.02
N ILE A 90 -15.67 5.71 16.91
CA ILE A 90 -16.67 6.20 15.97
C ILE A 90 -17.92 5.34 16.15
N GLU A 91 -18.96 5.88 16.77
CA GLU A 91 -20.26 5.18 16.93
C GLU A 91 -21.30 5.67 15.93
N ASN A 92 -21.12 6.85 15.34
CA ASN A 92 -22.04 7.44 14.37
C ASN A 92 -21.29 8.31 13.33
N LYS A 93 -22.00 8.76 12.29
CA LYS A 93 -21.43 9.61 11.22
C LYS A 93 -20.88 10.95 11.74
N GLN A 94 -21.46 11.52 12.79
CA GLN A 94 -20.96 12.78 13.37
C GLN A 94 -19.60 12.55 14.06
N ASP A 95 -19.45 11.45 14.80
CA ASP A 95 -18.16 11.08 15.40
C ASP A 95 -17.08 10.87 14.34
N ALA A 96 -17.45 10.35 13.15
CA ALA A 96 -16.51 10.19 12.05
C ALA A 96 -16.02 11.54 11.48
N VAL A 97 -16.92 12.52 11.34
CA VAL A 97 -16.54 13.89 10.99
C VAL A 97 -15.65 14.49 12.06
N ASP A 98 -16.03 14.34 13.34
CA ASP A 98 -15.26 14.85 14.47
C ASP A 98 -13.87 14.22 14.51
N TYR A 99 -13.75 12.90 14.28
CA TYR A 99 -12.48 12.19 14.18
C TYR A 99 -11.57 12.80 13.11
N LEU A 100 -12.10 13.10 11.92
CA LEU A 100 -11.33 13.76 10.87
C LEU A 100 -10.77 15.12 11.29
N THR A 101 -11.48 15.87 12.13
CA THR A 101 -10.99 17.18 12.61
C THR A 101 -9.69 17.09 13.42
N TRP A 102 -9.41 15.94 14.02
CA TRP A 102 -8.17 15.69 14.79
C TRP A 102 -6.96 15.35 13.92
N THR A 103 -7.18 15.10 12.63
CA THR A 103 -6.12 14.59 11.74
C THR A 103 -5.34 15.70 11.04
N PHE A 104 -4.20 15.34 10.46
CA PHE A 104 -3.38 16.28 9.69
C PHE A 104 -4.07 16.76 8.41
N ILE A 105 -4.94 15.95 7.79
CA ILE A 105 -5.65 16.34 6.56
C ILE A 105 -6.49 17.59 6.82
N TYR A 106 -7.24 17.64 7.93
CA TYR A 106 -8.11 18.78 8.27
C TYR A 106 -7.34 20.09 8.36
N ARG A 107 -6.12 20.05 8.93
CA ARG A 107 -5.24 21.23 8.98
C ARG A 107 -4.76 21.67 7.59
N ARG A 108 -4.55 20.73 6.67
CA ARG A 108 -4.04 21.00 5.32
C ARG A 108 -5.14 21.39 4.32
N LEU A 109 -6.39 20.96 4.50
CA LEU A 109 -7.52 21.30 3.63
C LEU A 109 -7.65 22.81 3.40
N THR A 110 -7.44 23.61 4.44
CA THR A 110 -7.52 25.09 4.35
C THR A 110 -6.28 25.74 3.75
N GLN A 111 -5.13 25.08 3.81
CA GLN A 111 -3.83 25.62 3.38
C GLN A 111 -3.57 25.35 1.88
N ASN A 112 -4.04 24.23 1.37
CA ASN A 112 -3.86 23.83 -0.03
C ASN A 112 -5.11 23.11 -0.56
N PRO A 113 -6.27 23.79 -0.69
CA PRO A 113 -7.54 23.17 -1.05
C PRO A 113 -7.51 22.46 -2.41
N ASN A 114 -6.80 23.02 -3.38
CA ASN A 114 -6.70 22.46 -4.73
C ASN A 114 -6.04 21.07 -4.75
N TYR A 115 -5.14 20.79 -3.81
CA TYR A 115 -4.48 19.48 -3.71
C TYR A 115 -5.48 18.37 -3.36
N TYR A 116 -6.48 18.69 -2.53
CA TYR A 116 -7.52 17.78 -2.06
C TYR A 116 -8.81 17.89 -2.90
N ASN A 117 -8.76 18.55 -4.06
CA ASN A 117 -9.90 18.82 -4.94
C ASN A 117 -11.03 19.66 -4.30
N LEU A 118 -10.74 20.51 -3.31
CA LEU A 118 -11.72 21.44 -2.75
C LEU A 118 -11.87 22.68 -3.65
N GLN A 119 -13.12 23.08 -3.89
CA GLN A 119 -13.45 24.27 -4.67
C GLN A 119 -13.33 25.59 -3.89
N GLY A 120 -13.21 25.51 -2.56
CA GLY A 120 -13.12 26.68 -1.69
C GLY A 120 -12.75 26.34 -0.26
N VAL A 121 -12.45 27.37 0.53
CA VAL A 121 -11.99 27.26 1.93
C VAL A 121 -12.99 27.81 2.94
N SER A 122 -14.24 28.08 2.52
CA SER A 122 -15.26 28.50 3.48
C SER A 122 -15.65 27.31 4.38
N HIS A 123 -16.16 27.61 5.58
CA HIS A 123 -16.65 26.57 6.49
C HIS A 123 -17.65 25.61 5.83
N ARG A 124 -18.48 26.12 4.92
CA ARG A 124 -19.42 25.31 4.16
C ARG A 124 -18.71 24.32 3.23
N HIS A 125 -17.74 24.77 2.42
CA HIS A 125 -17.01 23.88 1.51
C HIS A 125 -16.23 22.79 2.26
N LEU A 126 -15.62 23.15 3.41
CA LEU A 126 -14.91 22.19 4.26
C LEU A 126 -15.88 21.17 4.87
N SER A 127 -17.01 21.62 5.40
CA SER A 127 -18.03 20.73 5.98
C SER A 127 -18.59 19.79 4.92
N ASP A 128 -18.97 20.32 3.75
CA ASP A 128 -19.53 19.55 2.64
C ASP A 128 -18.53 18.48 2.16
N HIS A 129 -17.24 18.83 2.03
CA HIS A 129 -16.19 17.89 1.64
C HIS A 129 -15.96 16.78 2.69
N LEU A 130 -15.87 17.13 3.97
CA LEU A 130 -15.70 16.14 5.03
C LEU A 130 -16.91 15.20 5.13
N SER A 131 -18.12 15.74 5.01
CA SER A 131 -19.35 14.94 5.00
C SER A 131 -19.38 13.99 3.79
N GLU A 132 -19.02 14.45 2.61
CA GLU A 132 -18.91 13.60 1.41
C GLU A 132 -17.84 12.50 1.59
N LEU A 133 -16.69 12.85 2.14
CA LEU A 133 -15.61 11.90 2.39
C LEU A 133 -16.02 10.80 3.39
N VAL A 134 -16.70 11.18 4.48
CA VAL A 134 -17.23 10.24 5.48
C VAL A 134 -18.30 9.34 4.85
N GLU A 135 -19.26 9.93 4.12
CA GLU A 135 -20.36 9.18 3.51
C GLU A 135 -19.85 8.15 2.51
N ASN A 136 -18.94 8.55 1.61
CA ASN A 136 -18.35 7.65 0.62
C ASN A 136 -17.58 6.51 1.31
N THR A 137 -16.77 6.83 2.33
CA THR A 137 -15.96 5.83 3.04
C THR A 137 -16.83 4.82 3.79
N LEU A 138 -17.86 5.29 4.50
CA LEU A 138 -18.78 4.41 5.24
C LEU A 138 -19.64 3.58 4.29
N SER A 139 -20.08 4.15 3.16
CA SER A 139 -20.83 3.41 2.15
C SER A 139 -20.00 2.28 1.53
N ASP A 140 -18.73 2.54 1.21
CA ASP A 140 -17.81 1.51 0.69
C ASP A 140 -17.56 0.39 1.73
N LEU A 141 -17.40 0.75 3.01
CA LEU A 141 -17.22 -0.20 4.11
C LEU A 141 -18.47 -1.04 4.37
N GLU A 142 -19.65 -0.45 4.25
CA GLU A 142 -20.93 -1.14 4.35
C GLU A 142 -21.13 -2.10 3.17
N GLN A 143 -20.82 -1.66 1.94
CA GLN A 143 -20.85 -2.51 0.75
C GLN A 143 -19.92 -3.72 0.89
N SER A 144 -18.75 -3.50 1.49
CA SER A 144 -17.77 -4.54 1.81
C SER A 144 -18.19 -5.44 3.00
N LYS A 145 -19.35 -5.17 3.61
CA LYS A 145 -19.89 -5.85 4.80
C LYS A 145 -18.94 -5.82 6.01
N CYS A 146 -18.10 -4.78 6.11
CA CYS A 146 -17.22 -4.56 7.24
C CYS A 146 -17.96 -3.90 8.41
N ILE A 147 -18.91 -3.01 8.08
CA ILE A 147 -19.77 -2.31 9.04
C ILE A 147 -21.24 -2.42 8.60
N SER A 148 -22.15 -2.08 9.49
CA SER A 148 -23.57 -1.84 9.18
C SER A 148 -23.97 -0.46 9.67
N VAL A 149 -24.72 0.29 8.84
CA VAL A 149 -25.25 1.60 9.22
C VAL A 149 -26.72 1.45 9.59
N GLU A 150 -27.07 1.71 10.84
CA GLU A 150 -28.45 1.70 11.35
C GLU A 150 -29.01 3.13 11.42
N ASP A 151 -30.31 3.28 11.16
CA ASP A 151 -31.03 4.57 11.19
C ASP A 151 -30.38 5.71 10.37
N GLU A 152 -29.65 5.34 9.30
CA GLU A 152 -28.84 6.23 8.45
C GLU A 152 -27.72 7.01 9.17
N MET A 153 -27.45 6.70 10.44
CA MET A 153 -26.57 7.50 11.31
C MET A 153 -25.60 6.66 12.14
N ASP A 154 -26.08 5.60 12.77
CA ASP A 154 -25.30 4.81 13.74
C ASP A 154 -24.49 3.73 13.02
N CYS A 155 -23.21 3.57 13.40
CA CYS A 155 -22.26 2.68 12.75
C CYS A 155 -21.90 1.52 13.69
N LEU A 156 -22.17 0.29 13.27
CA LEU A 156 -21.85 -0.92 14.03
C LEU A 156 -20.83 -1.80 13.30
N PRO A 157 -19.81 -2.34 13.98
CA PRO A 157 -18.84 -3.24 13.37
C PRO A 157 -19.46 -4.62 13.11
N LEU A 158 -19.19 -5.19 11.93
CA LEU A 158 -19.55 -6.57 11.58
C LEU A 158 -18.34 -7.51 11.73
N ASN A 159 -18.59 -8.82 11.61
CA ASN A 159 -17.54 -9.84 11.73
C ASN A 159 -16.34 -9.60 10.82
N LEU A 160 -16.58 -9.19 9.56
CA LEU A 160 -15.50 -8.91 8.62
C LEU A 160 -14.67 -7.69 9.03
N GLY A 161 -15.33 -6.62 9.49
CA GLY A 161 -14.65 -5.42 9.98
C GLY A 161 -13.82 -5.69 11.23
N MET A 162 -14.36 -6.49 12.15
CA MET A 162 -13.62 -6.95 13.35
C MET A 162 -12.38 -7.76 12.98
N ILE A 163 -12.46 -8.66 12.00
CA ILE A 163 -11.31 -9.45 11.54
C ILE A 163 -10.28 -8.54 10.85
N ALA A 164 -10.72 -7.62 9.99
CA ALA A 164 -9.86 -6.67 9.30
C ALA A 164 -9.06 -5.82 10.29
N ALA A 165 -9.73 -5.25 11.29
CA ALA A 165 -9.13 -4.42 12.32
C ALA A 165 -8.18 -5.21 13.23
N TYR A 166 -8.55 -6.45 13.61
CA TYR A 166 -7.75 -7.28 14.53
C TYR A 166 -6.41 -7.71 13.91
N TYR A 167 -6.39 -8.08 12.63
CA TYR A 167 -5.20 -8.55 11.95
C TYR A 167 -4.46 -7.48 11.14
N TYR A 168 -4.98 -6.25 11.14
CA TYR A 168 -4.45 -5.13 10.35
C TYR A 168 -4.37 -5.47 8.86
N ILE A 169 -5.50 -5.92 8.33
CA ILE A 169 -5.69 -6.34 6.93
C ILE A 169 -6.53 -5.29 6.23
N ASN A 170 -6.18 -4.98 4.98
CA ASN A 170 -6.90 -3.99 4.19
C ASN A 170 -8.35 -4.46 3.93
N TYR A 171 -9.32 -3.55 4.01
CA TYR A 171 -10.73 -3.88 3.85
C TYR A 171 -11.03 -4.54 2.48
N THR A 172 -10.34 -4.12 1.40
CA THR A 172 -10.49 -4.71 0.06
C THR A 172 -10.04 -6.17 -0.01
N THR A 173 -9.00 -6.54 0.76
CA THR A 173 -8.55 -7.93 0.88
C THR A 173 -9.63 -8.79 1.53
N ILE A 174 -10.27 -8.28 2.58
CA ILE A 174 -11.34 -8.98 3.29
C ILE A 174 -12.59 -9.10 2.42
N GLU A 175 -12.94 -8.06 1.67
CA GLU A 175 -14.01 -8.10 0.68
C GLU A 175 -13.73 -9.20 -0.36
N LEU A 176 -12.52 -9.23 -0.93
CA LEU A 176 -12.08 -10.25 -1.88
C LEU A 176 -12.20 -11.65 -1.29
N PHE A 177 -11.80 -11.84 -0.03
CA PHE A 177 -11.88 -13.12 0.67
C PHE A 177 -13.32 -13.55 0.87
N SER A 178 -14.19 -12.63 1.28
CA SER A 178 -15.63 -12.87 1.48
C SER A 178 -16.33 -13.30 0.18
N LEU A 179 -15.99 -12.68 -0.95
CA LEU A 179 -16.56 -13.00 -2.25
C LEU A 179 -15.98 -14.28 -2.87
N SER A 180 -14.71 -14.59 -2.61
CA SER A 180 -13.99 -15.68 -3.28
C SER A 180 -14.01 -17.00 -2.51
N LEU A 181 -14.08 -16.96 -1.17
CA LEU A 181 -14.08 -18.16 -0.34
C LEU A 181 -15.45 -18.83 -0.32
N ASN A 182 -15.48 -20.09 -0.74
CA ASN A 182 -16.64 -20.97 -0.61
C ASN A 182 -16.27 -22.27 0.11
N SER A 183 -17.28 -23.01 0.56
CA SER A 183 -17.11 -24.29 1.28
C SER A 183 -16.40 -25.40 0.49
N LYS A 184 -16.23 -25.23 -0.84
CA LYS A 184 -15.55 -26.19 -1.73
C LYS A 184 -14.12 -25.75 -2.08
N THR A 185 -13.64 -24.64 -1.53
CA THR A 185 -12.33 -24.07 -1.86
C THR A 185 -11.21 -24.99 -1.40
N LYS A 186 -10.45 -25.53 -2.36
CA LYS A 186 -9.28 -26.38 -2.12
C LYS A 186 -8.02 -25.53 -1.91
N ILE A 187 -6.93 -26.16 -1.48
CA ILE A 187 -5.62 -25.52 -1.26
C ILE A 187 -5.17 -24.69 -2.47
N ARG A 188 -5.38 -25.21 -3.69
CA ARG A 188 -5.04 -24.46 -4.91
C ARG A 188 -5.79 -23.12 -5.01
N GLY A 189 -7.11 -23.13 -4.82
CA GLY A 189 -7.91 -21.91 -4.85
C GLY A 189 -7.57 -20.98 -3.68
N LEU A 190 -7.23 -21.53 -2.52
CA LEU A 190 -6.79 -20.73 -1.37
C LEU A 190 -5.49 -19.98 -1.66
N LEU A 191 -4.51 -20.64 -2.30
CA LEU A 191 -3.25 -19.98 -2.69
C LEU A 191 -3.51 -18.86 -3.69
N GLU A 192 -4.41 -19.07 -4.65
CA GLU A 192 -4.84 -18.03 -5.61
C GLU A 192 -5.50 -16.85 -4.89
N ILE A 193 -6.44 -17.09 -3.98
CA ILE A 193 -7.13 -16.04 -3.21
C ILE A 193 -6.16 -15.25 -2.33
N ILE A 194 -5.29 -15.93 -1.56
CA ILE A 194 -4.31 -15.26 -0.71
C ILE A 194 -3.34 -14.43 -1.55
N SER A 195 -2.86 -14.96 -2.68
CA SER A 195 -1.94 -14.20 -3.53
C SER A 195 -2.54 -12.94 -4.14
N SER A 196 -3.87 -12.87 -4.25
CA SER A 196 -4.61 -11.72 -4.77
C SER A 196 -4.90 -10.65 -3.69
N ALA A 197 -4.41 -10.82 -2.47
CA ALA A 197 -4.57 -9.83 -1.41
C ALA A 197 -3.89 -8.49 -1.75
N ALA A 198 -4.52 -7.37 -1.39
CA ALA A 198 -4.05 -6.02 -1.68
C ALA A 198 -2.70 -5.71 -1.02
N GLU A 199 -2.37 -6.38 0.09
CA GLU A 199 -1.08 -6.27 0.78
C GLU A 199 0.09 -6.74 -0.09
N TYR A 200 -0.17 -7.50 -1.15
CA TYR A 200 0.86 -7.95 -2.08
C TYR A 200 0.98 -7.05 -3.31
N GLU A 201 0.14 -6.03 -3.45
CA GLU A 201 0.24 -5.08 -4.56
C GLU A 201 1.59 -4.37 -4.55
N ASP A 202 2.17 -4.10 -3.37
CA ASP A 202 3.47 -3.42 -3.22
C ASP A 202 4.69 -4.28 -3.58
N VAL A 203 4.52 -5.59 -3.83
CA VAL A 203 5.65 -6.46 -4.17
C VAL A 203 6.34 -5.92 -5.44
N PRO A 204 7.66 -5.66 -5.40
CA PRO A 204 8.36 -5.03 -6.52
C PRO A 204 8.42 -5.98 -7.70
N VAL A 205 8.30 -5.47 -8.93
CA VAL A 205 8.53 -6.24 -10.16
C VAL A 205 9.71 -5.59 -10.88
N ARG A 206 10.81 -6.33 -11.00
CA ARG A 206 12.08 -5.82 -11.54
C ARG A 206 12.19 -6.06 -13.05
N HIS A 207 13.19 -5.41 -13.67
CA HIS A 207 13.51 -5.63 -15.08
C HIS A 207 13.81 -7.10 -15.38
N HIS A 208 13.27 -7.60 -16.50
CA HIS A 208 13.49 -8.97 -17.00
C HIS A 208 13.10 -10.10 -16.03
N GLU A 209 12.31 -9.78 -15.02
CA GLU A 209 11.86 -10.76 -14.03
C GLU A 209 10.77 -11.69 -14.61
N ASP A 210 10.03 -11.23 -15.62
CA ASP A 210 8.98 -11.96 -16.32
C ASP A 210 9.49 -13.30 -16.90
N ALA A 211 10.68 -13.30 -17.50
CA ALA A 211 11.29 -14.51 -18.05
C ALA A 211 11.65 -15.52 -16.95
N VAL A 212 12.15 -15.03 -15.81
CA VAL A 212 12.54 -15.85 -14.66
C VAL A 212 11.30 -16.45 -14.00
N LEU A 213 10.25 -15.65 -13.77
CA LEU A 213 8.99 -16.10 -13.21
C LEU A 213 8.29 -17.12 -14.12
N ARG A 214 8.39 -16.96 -15.45
CA ARG A 214 7.88 -17.94 -16.40
C ARG A 214 8.62 -19.28 -16.32
N GLN A 215 9.94 -19.26 -16.16
CA GLN A 215 10.73 -20.48 -15.95
C GLN A 215 10.38 -21.15 -14.62
N LEU A 216 10.17 -20.36 -13.56
CA LEU A 216 9.75 -20.86 -12.24
C LEU A 216 8.38 -21.52 -12.32
N ALA A 217 7.41 -20.90 -13.00
CA ALA A 217 6.05 -21.43 -13.18
C ALA A 217 6.03 -22.82 -13.84
N ASN A 218 6.98 -23.13 -14.72
CA ASN A 218 7.08 -24.45 -15.35
C ASN A 218 7.56 -25.55 -14.39
N ARG A 219 8.24 -25.19 -13.30
CA ARG A 219 8.74 -26.13 -12.28
C ARG A 219 7.75 -26.36 -11.14
N LEU A 220 6.71 -25.53 -11.03
CA LEU A 220 5.77 -25.55 -9.92
C LEU A 220 4.56 -26.47 -10.18
N PRO A 221 3.97 -27.07 -9.14
CA PRO A 221 2.85 -28.00 -9.27
C PRO A 221 1.57 -27.33 -9.80
N ASN A 222 1.27 -26.11 -9.33
CA ASN A 222 0.06 -25.39 -9.73
C ASN A 222 0.43 -24.24 -10.66
N LYS A 223 0.12 -24.42 -11.95
CA LYS A 223 0.26 -23.33 -12.92
C LYS A 223 -0.78 -22.24 -12.62
N PRO A 224 -0.37 -20.96 -12.51
CA PRO A 224 -1.32 -19.88 -12.35
C PRO A 224 -2.29 -19.89 -13.54
N SER A 225 -3.58 -19.74 -13.26
CA SER A 225 -4.60 -19.53 -14.28
C SER A 225 -4.69 -18.03 -14.54
N GLY A 226 -4.68 -17.61 -15.81
CA GLY A 226 -4.96 -16.21 -16.12
C GLY A 226 -6.42 -15.87 -15.83
N THR A 227 -6.67 -14.63 -15.40
CA THR A 227 -8.01 -14.14 -15.11
C THR A 227 -8.86 -14.10 -16.38
N GLY A 228 -10.05 -14.73 -16.35
CA GLY A 228 -11.03 -14.65 -17.45
C GLY A 228 -10.61 -15.28 -18.78
N GLY A 229 -9.68 -16.24 -18.81
CA GLY A 229 -9.20 -16.89 -20.04
C GLY A 229 -8.09 -16.13 -20.78
N ASN A 230 -7.60 -15.03 -20.20
CA ASN A 230 -6.44 -14.31 -20.70
C ASN A 230 -5.13 -15.04 -20.37
N PRO A 231 -4.03 -14.79 -21.13
CA PRO A 231 -2.72 -15.31 -20.78
C PRO A 231 -2.24 -14.74 -19.44
N VAL A 232 -1.50 -15.55 -18.68
CA VAL A 232 -0.90 -15.16 -17.40
C VAL A 232 0.08 -14.00 -17.62
N ARG A 233 -0.16 -12.92 -16.89
CA ARG A 233 0.68 -11.73 -16.87
C ARG A 233 1.73 -11.87 -15.78
N TYR A 234 2.99 -12.12 -16.17
CA TYR A 234 4.10 -12.29 -15.21
C TYR A 234 4.64 -10.96 -14.67
N ASN A 235 4.14 -9.83 -15.15
CA ASN A 235 4.38 -8.51 -14.59
C ASN A 235 3.41 -8.15 -13.44
N ASP A 236 2.45 -9.03 -13.14
CA ASP A 236 1.49 -8.84 -12.05
C ASP A 236 2.11 -9.29 -10.71
N PRO A 237 2.12 -8.41 -9.67
CA PRO A 237 2.67 -8.74 -8.36
C PRO A 237 1.91 -9.88 -7.66
N HIS A 238 0.62 -10.07 -7.92
CA HIS A 238 -0.16 -11.18 -7.34
C HIS A 238 0.27 -12.52 -7.93
N VAL A 239 0.51 -12.58 -9.24
CA VAL A 239 1.04 -13.77 -9.91
C VAL A 239 2.44 -14.11 -9.38
N LYS A 240 3.31 -13.10 -9.25
CA LYS A 240 4.64 -13.26 -8.64
C LYS A 240 4.52 -13.84 -7.23
N THR A 241 3.66 -13.27 -6.40
CA THR A 241 3.42 -13.72 -5.02
C THR A 241 2.97 -15.17 -4.97
N ASN A 242 2.04 -15.58 -5.83
CA ASN A 242 1.57 -16.95 -5.93
C ASN A 242 2.72 -17.93 -6.22
N LEU A 243 3.55 -17.60 -7.21
CA LEU A 243 4.69 -18.42 -7.61
C LEU A 243 5.72 -18.53 -6.48
N LEU A 244 6.02 -17.43 -5.78
CA LEU A 244 6.98 -17.41 -4.68
C LEU A 244 6.49 -18.20 -3.46
N ILE A 245 5.21 -18.09 -3.10
CA ILE A 245 4.62 -18.92 -2.03
C ILE A 245 4.73 -20.41 -2.39
N GLN A 246 4.39 -20.79 -3.63
CA GLN A 246 4.52 -22.18 -4.06
C GLN A 246 5.97 -22.67 -4.09
N ALA A 247 6.91 -21.82 -4.51
CA ALA A 247 8.33 -22.13 -4.52
C ALA A 247 8.86 -22.35 -3.11
N HIS A 248 8.44 -21.51 -2.14
CA HIS A 248 8.76 -21.67 -0.73
C HIS A 248 8.20 -22.99 -0.16
N LEU A 249 6.92 -23.30 -0.41
CA LEU A 249 6.30 -24.57 0.02
C LEU A 249 6.99 -25.80 -0.61
N SER A 250 7.49 -25.66 -1.84
CA SER A 250 8.23 -26.72 -2.56
C SER A 250 9.72 -26.76 -2.21
N ARG A 251 10.19 -25.86 -1.34
CA ARG A 251 11.61 -25.70 -0.95
C ARG A 251 12.56 -25.56 -2.14
N ILE A 252 12.11 -24.88 -3.20
CA ILE A 252 12.93 -24.59 -4.38
C ILE A 252 13.91 -23.47 -4.01
N GLN A 253 15.18 -23.63 -4.37
CA GLN A 253 16.18 -22.57 -4.20
C GLN A 253 15.95 -21.47 -5.25
N LEU A 254 15.85 -20.23 -4.76
CA LEU A 254 15.66 -19.02 -5.56
C LEU A 254 16.93 -18.16 -5.52
N SER A 255 17.03 -17.18 -6.42
CA SER A 255 18.08 -16.16 -6.32
C SER A 255 17.91 -15.33 -5.04
N ALA A 256 18.99 -14.71 -4.56
CA ALA A 256 18.96 -13.88 -3.35
C ALA A 256 17.89 -12.77 -3.42
N GLU A 257 17.69 -12.15 -4.60
CA GLU A 257 16.67 -11.11 -4.80
C GLU A 257 15.24 -11.65 -4.62
N LEU A 258 14.93 -12.79 -5.25
CA LEU A 258 13.60 -13.42 -5.13
C LEU A 258 13.38 -14.01 -3.74
N GLN A 259 14.45 -14.43 -3.07
CA GLN A 259 14.39 -14.87 -1.69
C GLN A 259 14.06 -13.69 -0.76
N GLY A 260 14.67 -12.52 -0.96
CA GLY A 260 14.30 -11.30 -0.23
C GLY A 260 12.82 -10.93 -0.42
N ASP A 261 12.30 -11.05 -1.65
CA ASP A 261 10.87 -10.84 -1.91
C ASP A 261 10.00 -11.91 -1.22
N THR A 262 10.47 -13.15 -1.19
CA THR A 262 9.77 -14.24 -0.50
C THR A 262 9.70 -13.99 1.00
N GLU A 263 10.76 -13.50 1.62
CA GLU A 263 10.78 -13.13 3.04
C GLU A 263 9.82 -11.96 3.33
N LEU A 264 9.78 -10.95 2.45
CA LEU A 264 8.80 -9.85 2.53
C LEU A 264 7.37 -10.39 2.46
N ILE A 265 7.07 -11.27 1.50
CA ILE A 265 5.76 -11.91 1.37
C ILE A 265 5.42 -12.67 2.64
N LEU A 266 6.30 -13.55 3.11
CA LEU A 266 6.08 -14.40 4.27
C LEU A 266 5.84 -13.59 5.57
N SER A 267 6.47 -12.42 5.70
CA SER A 267 6.22 -11.52 6.84
C SER A 267 4.78 -11.00 6.89
N ARG A 268 4.11 -10.86 5.74
CA ARG A 268 2.71 -10.41 5.61
C ARG A 268 1.73 -11.58 5.60
N VAL A 269 2.16 -12.75 5.12
CA VAL A 269 1.39 -13.99 5.05
C VAL A 269 0.85 -14.43 6.42
N THR A 270 1.60 -14.21 7.51
CA THR A 270 1.20 -14.70 8.83
C THR A 270 -0.10 -14.09 9.33
N SER A 271 -0.35 -12.80 9.09
CA SER A 271 -1.63 -12.16 9.45
C SER A 271 -2.78 -12.71 8.60
N LEU A 272 -2.53 -13.06 7.34
CA LEU A 272 -3.54 -13.53 6.39
C LEU A 272 -3.93 -15.01 6.56
N TYR A 273 -3.02 -15.88 7.02
CA TYR A 273 -3.32 -17.32 7.19
C TYR A 273 -4.31 -17.61 8.33
N PHE A 274 -4.39 -16.76 9.35
CA PHE A 274 -5.29 -16.97 10.50
C PHE A 274 -6.78 -16.79 10.13
N LEU A 275 -7.10 -16.13 9.01
CA LEU A 275 -8.47 -15.97 8.53
C LEU A 275 -9.20 -17.30 8.25
N LYS A 276 -8.46 -18.36 7.85
CA LYS A 276 -9.09 -19.67 7.62
C LYS A 276 -9.52 -20.37 8.91
N ILE A 277 -8.93 -20.00 10.06
CA ILE A 277 -9.30 -20.59 11.35
C ILE A 277 -10.62 -20.00 11.87
N ILE A 278 -10.97 -18.78 11.47
CA ILE A 278 -12.16 -18.06 11.98
C ILE A 278 -13.40 -18.32 11.12
N SER A 279 -13.22 -18.69 9.84
CA SER A 279 -14.34 -18.98 8.93
C SER A 279 -14.88 -20.42 9.02
N CYS A 280 -14.45 -21.21 10.02
CA CYS A 280 -14.93 -22.56 10.32
C CYS A 280 -15.71 -22.61 11.64
#